data_AF-A0A7X8ERI8-F1
#
_entry.id   AF-A0A7X8ERI8-F1
#
_cell.length_a   1.000
_cell.length_b   1.000
_cell.length_c   1.000
_cell.angle_alpha   90.00
_cell.angle_beta   90.00
_cell.angle_gamma   90.00
#
_symmetry.space_group_name_H-M   'P 1'
#
loop_
_entity.id
_entity.type
_entity.pdbx_description
1 polymer ?
#
loop_
_entity_poly.entity_id
_entity_poly.type
_entity_poly.pdbx_seq_one_letter_code
_entity_poly.pdbx_strand_id
1 'polypeptide(L)'
;MNSIDSAVNSLIKAIYESTQYKTFNKLKAKIDEEEEIKNSLNQFRNKRFLLESQSQNGINPSKEDIKALQEMYSSLMMNPEVSAFLQSEISLSKMVLEIYKEIGEALNFELDFINE
;
A
#
# COMPACT_ATOMS: atom_id res chain seq x y z
N MET A 1 23.37 -20.05 9.67
CA MET A 1 22.15 -19.23 9.61
C MET A 1 22.40 -18.07 10.55
N ASN A 2 22.46 -16.82 10.06
CA ASN A 2 22.81 -15.70 10.93
C ASN A 2 21.69 -15.48 11.95
N SER A 3 22.04 -15.06 13.17
CA SER A 3 21.06 -14.78 14.23
C SER A 3 20.01 -13.75 13.79
N ILE A 4 20.42 -12.79 12.96
CA ILE A 4 19.55 -11.77 12.36
C ILE A 4 18.52 -12.39 11.40
N ASP A 5 18.94 -13.30 10.51
CA ASP A 5 18.02 -13.98 9.58
C ASP A 5 16.91 -14.71 10.34
N SER A 6 17.26 -15.33 11.48
CA SER A 6 16.28 -16.00 12.33
C SER A 6 15.31 -15.01 12.98
N ALA A 7 15.78 -13.84 13.43
CA ALA A 7 14.93 -12.81 14.02
C ALA A 7 13.97 -12.20 12.99
N VAL A 8 14.47 -11.91 11.78
CA VAL A 8 13.66 -11.43 10.65
C VAL A 8 12.58 -12.45 10.28
N ASN A 9 12.92 -13.74 10.20
CA ASN A 9 11.94 -14.78 9.91
C ASN A 9 10.84 -14.87 11.00
N SER A 10 11.19 -14.67 12.27
CA SER A 10 10.22 -14.62 13.36
C SER A 10 9.30 -13.40 13.23
N LEU A 11 9.84 -12.23 12.87
CA LEU A 11 9.06 -11.02 12.62
C LEU A 11 8.09 -11.20 11.44
N ILE A 12 8.55 -11.79 10.33
CA ILE A 12 7.69 -12.09 9.17
C ILE A 12 6.54 -13.01 9.57
N LYS A 13 6.80 -14.06 10.37
CA LYS A 13 5.75 -14.95 10.88
C LYS A 13 4.73 -14.20 11.74
N ALA A 14 5.19 -13.34 12.65
CA ALA A 14 4.30 -12.53 13.47
C ALA A 14 3.43 -11.57 12.62
N ILE A 15 4.01 -10.97 11.57
CA ILE A 15 3.27 -10.15 10.61
C ILE A 15 2.20 -11.00 9.90
N TYR A 16 2.51 -12.22 9.46
CA TYR A 16 1.52 -13.11 8.84
C TYR A 16 0.40 -13.53 9.79
N GLU A 17 0.69 -13.63 11.09
CA GLU A 17 -0.29 -13.95 12.11
C GLU A 17 -1.14 -12.74 12.53
N SER A 18 -0.70 -11.52 12.22
CA SER A 18 -1.40 -10.28 12.54
C SER A 18 -2.80 -10.21 11.91
N THR A 19 -3.72 -9.56 12.62
CA THR A 19 -5.08 -9.32 12.14
C THR A 19 -5.08 -8.48 10.86
N GLN A 20 -4.16 -7.53 10.76
CA GLN A 20 -3.98 -6.64 9.62
C GLN A 20 -3.67 -7.43 8.36
N TYR A 21 -2.66 -8.31 8.40
CA TYR A 21 -2.27 -9.13 7.25
C TYR A 21 -3.36 -10.13 6.85
N LYS A 22 -3.97 -10.81 7.83
CA LYS A 22 -5.08 -11.75 7.58
C LYS A 22 -6.28 -11.07 6.94
N THR A 23 -6.64 -9.89 7.42
CA THR A 23 -7.76 -9.10 6.89
C THR A 23 -7.47 -8.63 5.47
N PHE A 24 -6.27 -8.09 5.24
CA PHE A 24 -5.82 -7.70 3.91
C PHE A 24 -5.87 -8.89 2.93
N ASN A 25 -5.32 -10.04 3.32
CA ASN A 25 -5.28 -11.20 2.44
C ASN A 25 -6.68 -11.74 2.11
N LYS A 26 -7.59 -11.74 3.08
CA LYS A 26 -8.99 -12.13 2.88
C LYS A 26 -9.72 -11.20 1.91
N LEU A 27 -9.57 -9.88 2.08
CA LEU A 27 -10.19 -8.90 1.19
C LEU A 27 -9.56 -8.92 -0.20
N LYS A 28 -8.25 -9.12 -0.29
CA LYS A 28 -7.56 -9.29 -1.56
C LYS A 28 -8.11 -10.47 -2.35
N ALA A 29 -8.30 -11.62 -1.71
CA ALA A 29 -8.85 -12.81 -2.37
C ALA A 29 -10.25 -12.54 -2.96
N LYS A 30 -11.11 -11.83 -2.23
CA LYS A 30 -12.43 -11.42 -2.73
C LYS A 30 -12.36 -10.50 -3.95
N ILE A 31 -11.50 -9.47 -3.88
CA ILE A 31 -11.28 -8.55 -4.99
C ILE A 31 -10.72 -9.28 -6.22
N ASP A 32 -9.91 -10.32 -6.01
CA ASP A 32 -9.35 -11.13 -7.10
C ASP A 32 -10.39 -12.04 -7.77
N GLU A 33 -11.47 -12.40 -7.07
CA GLU A 33 -12.61 -13.15 -7.61
C GLU A 33 -13.56 -12.25 -8.43
N GLU A 34 -13.62 -10.96 -8.14
CA GLU A 34 -14.44 -9.98 -8.87
C GLU A 34 -13.68 -9.32 -10.03
N GLU A 35 -13.81 -9.88 -11.23
CA GLU A 35 -13.11 -9.39 -12.43
C GLU A 35 -13.35 -7.90 -12.75
N GLU A 36 -14.58 -7.42 -12.57
CA GLU A 36 -14.96 -6.03 -12.85
C GLU A 36 -14.24 -5.04 -11.91
N ILE A 37 -14.21 -5.38 -10.62
CA ILE A 37 -13.49 -4.60 -9.62
C ILE A 37 -11.99 -4.63 -9.90
N LYS A 38 -11.43 -5.81 -10.14
CA LYS A 38 -10.01 -5.99 -10.43
C LYS A 38 -9.58 -5.20 -11.65
N ASN A 39 -10.38 -5.17 -12.70
CA ASN A 39 -10.12 -4.37 -13.89
C ASN A 39 -10.09 -2.87 -13.56
N SER A 40 -11.10 -2.38 -12.83
CA SER A 40 -11.18 -0.98 -12.39
C SER A 40 -9.97 -0.57 -11.53
N LEU A 41 -9.56 -1.44 -10.60
CA LEU A 41 -8.41 -1.23 -9.73
C LEU A 41 -7.09 -1.22 -10.53
N ASN A 42 -6.94 -2.11 -11.50
CA ASN A 42 -5.76 -2.18 -12.37
C ASN A 42 -5.64 -0.95 -13.28
N GLN A 43 -6.75 -0.46 -13.82
CA GLN A 43 -6.77 0.78 -14.59
C GLN A 43 -6.33 1.98 -13.75
N PHE A 44 -6.84 2.09 -12.52
CA PHE A 44 -6.40 3.11 -11.58
C PHE A 44 -4.89 3.02 -11.27
N ARG A 45 -4.40 1.81 -10.95
CA ARG A 45 -2.98 1.56 -10.67
C ARG A 45 -2.08 1.91 -11.84
N ASN A 46 -2.47 1.52 -13.05
CA ASN A 46 -1.73 1.83 -14.27
C ASN A 46 -1.66 3.34 -14.49
N LYS A 47 -2.80 4.05 -14.38
CA LYS A 47 -2.83 5.49 -14.54
C LYS A 47 -2.00 6.21 -13.48
N ARG A 48 -2.08 5.79 -12.21
CA ARG A 48 -1.23 6.35 -11.14
C ARG A 48 0.26 6.17 -11.45
N PHE A 49 0.67 4.97 -11.85
CA PHE A 49 2.05 4.66 -12.20
C PHE A 49 2.57 5.52 -13.36
N LEU A 50 1.76 5.71 -14.41
CA LEU A 50 2.13 6.57 -15.54
C LEU A 50 2.37 8.02 -15.09
N LEU A 51 1.51 8.56 -14.22
CA LEU A 51 1.63 9.93 -13.71
C LEU A 51 2.84 10.08 -12.77
N GLU A 52 3.08 9.11 -11.89
CA GLU A 52 4.27 9.07 -11.03
C GLU A 52 5.56 9.00 -11.87
N SER A 53 5.58 8.16 -12.91
CA SER A 53 6.70 8.05 -13.84
C SER A 53 6.96 9.34 -14.61
N GLN A 54 5.91 10.03 -15.07
CA GLN A 54 6.04 11.34 -15.69
C GLN A 54 6.67 12.36 -14.73
N SER A 55 6.20 12.40 -13.48
CA SER A 55 6.73 13.29 -12.47
C SER A 55 8.21 13.03 -12.17
N GLN A 56 8.62 11.75 -12.11
CA GLN A 56 10.03 11.37 -11.92
C GLN A 56 10.92 11.81 -13.09
N ASN A 57 10.37 11.85 -14.30
CA ASN A 57 11.05 12.36 -15.49
C ASN A 57 10.98 13.90 -15.62
N GLY A 58 10.57 14.60 -14.56
CA GLY A 58 10.49 16.07 -14.53
C GLY A 58 9.28 16.65 -15.26
N ILE A 59 8.30 15.82 -15.62
CA ILE A 59 7.06 16.24 -16.29
C ILE A 59 5.96 16.33 -15.23
N ASN A 60 5.52 17.54 -14.91
CA ASN A 60 4.39 17.72 -14.00
C ASN A 60 3.09 17.19 -14.65
N PRO A 61 2.35 16.30 -13.97
CA PRO A 61 1.02 15.89 -14.40
C PRO A 61 0.10 17.09 -14.62
N SER A 62 -0.73 17.05 -15.66
CA SER A 62 -1.71 18.12 -15.87
C SER A 62 -2.77 18.11 -14.75
N LYS A 63 -3.42 19.25 -14.52
CA LYS A 63 -4.56 19.32 -13.58
C LYS A 63 -5.70 18.36 -13.98
N GLU A 64 -5.88 18.14 -15.28
CA GLU A 64 -6.89 17.22 -15.82
C GLU A 64 -6.55 15.76 -15.48
N ASP A 65 -5.27 15.38 -15.59
CA ASP A 65 -4.81 14.04 -15.22
C ASP A 65 -5.00 13.73 -13.73
N ILE A 66 -4.65 14.70 -12.88
CA ILE A 66 -4.85 14.60 -11.43
C ILE A 66 -6.34 14.48 -11.12
N LYS A 67 -7.19 15.30 -11.75
CA LYS A 67 -8.64 15.26 -11.55
C LYS A 67 -9.22 13.92 -11.99
N ALA A 68 -8.82 13.41 -13.15
CA ALA A 68 -9.29 12.11 -13.63
C ALA A 68 -8.86 10.97 -12.70
N LEU A 69 -7.65 11.03 -12.13
CA LEU A 69 -7.20 10.06 -11.13
C LEU A 69 -8.04 10.13 -9.84
N GLN A 70 -8.38 11.34 -9.38
CA GLN A 70 -9.25 11.54 -8.21
C GLN A 70 -10.69 11.04 -8.44
N GLU A 71 -11.24 11.23 -9.64
CA GLU A 71 -12.57 10.72 -10.02
C GLU A 71 -12.58 9.19 -10.05
N MET A 72 -11.54 8.56 -10.62
CA MET A 72 -11.38 7.10 -10.58
C MET A 72 -11.28 6.57 -9.15
N TYR A 73 -10.49 7.23 -8.29
CA TYR A 73 -10.40 6.87 -6.88
C TYR A 73 -11.74 7.00 -6.16
N SER A 74 -12.48 8.08 -6.41
CA SER A 74 -13.79 8.31 -5.79
C SER A 74 -14.81 7.25 -6.21
N SER A 75 -14.82 6.85 -7.48
CA SER A 75 -15.67 5.78 -7.99
C SER A 75 -15.31 4.42 -7.36
N LEU A 76 -14.02 4.11 -7.23
CA LEU A 76 -13.56 2.91 -6.55
C LEU A 76 -14.01 2.87 -5.08
N MET A 77 -13.93 4.01 -4.38
CA MET A 77 -14.34 4.12 -2.98
C MET A 77 -15.86 4.01 -2.76
N MET A 78 -16.69 4.16 -3.80
CA MET A 78 -18.13 3.91 -3.72
C MET A 78 -18.46 2.43 -3.55
N ASN A 79 -17.57 1.53 -4.01
CA ASN A 79 -17.74 0.11 -3.80
C ASN A 79 -17.25 -0.25 -2.37
N PRO A 80 -18.13 -0.77 -1.50
CA PRO A 80 -17.77 -1.08 -0.12
C PRO A 80 -16.68 -2.16 0.00
N GLU A 81 -16.60 -3.09 -0.96
CA GLU A 81 -15.58 -4.13 -0.97
C GLU A 81 -14.20 -3.55 -1.30
N VAL A 82 -14.14 -2.66 -2.30
CA VAL A 82 -12.92 -1.95 -2.69
C VAL A 82 -12.46 -1.03 -1.58
N SER A 83 -13.38 -0.27 -0.99
CA SER A 83 -13.09 0.62 0.13
C SER A 83 -12.52 -0.16 1.32
N ALA A 84 -13.13 -1.29 1.68
CA ALA A 84 -12.61 -2.16 2.75
C ALA A 84 -11.22 -2.70 2.41
N PHE A 85 -11.00 -3.15 1.17
CA PHE A 85 -9.70 -3.62 0.70
C PHE A 85 -8.63 -2.53 0.80
N LEU A 86 -8.89 -1.33 0.28
CA LEU A 86 -7.95 -0.20 0.32
C LEU A 86 -7.66 0.25 1.77
N GLN A 87 -8.66 0.26 2.65
CA GLN A 87 -8.45 0.55 4.07
C GLN A 87 -7.57 -0.51 4.75
N SER A 88 -7.75 -1.78 4.39
CA SER A 88 -6.89 -2.86 4.91
C SER A 88 -5.45 -2.75 4.42
N GLU A 89 -5.23 -2.30 3.18
CA GLU A 89 -3.91 -2.04 2.61
C GLU A 89 -3.21 -0.88 3.33
N ILE A 90 -3.93 0.21 3.61
CA ILE A 90 -3.43 1.35 4.39
C ILE A 90 -3.08 0.91 5.82
N SER A 91 -3.94 0.12 6.46
CA SER A 91 -3.72 -0.38 7.83
C SER A 91 -2.48 -1.26 7.92
N LEU A 92 -2.31 -2.19 6.96
CA LEU A 92 -1.12 -3.03 6.87
C LEU A 92 0.15 -2.20 6.62
N SER A 93 0.08 -1.22 5.71
CA SER A 93 1.21 -0.34 5.40
C SER A 93 1.65 0.49 6.61
N LYS A 94 0.68 1.01 7.40
CA LYS A 94 0.97 1.73 8.64
C LYS A 94 1.66 0.86 9.68
N MET A 95 1.16 -0.35 9.91
CA MET A 95 1.78 -1.31 10.83
C MET A 95 3.24 -1.62 10.42
N VAL A 96 3.49 -1.82 9.13
CA VAL A 96 4.84 -2.07 8.62
C VAL A 96 5.74 -0.83 8.78
N LEU A 97 5.22 0.37 8.54
CA LEU A 97 5.95 1.61 8.75
C LEU A 97 6.32 1.83 10.22
N GLU A 98 5.41 1.53 11.15
CA GLU A 98 5.68 1.57 12.60
C GLU A 98 6.82 0.63 12.98
N ILE A 99 6.83 -0.61 12.47
CA ILE A 99 7.93 -1.56 12.67
C ILE A 99 9.26 -0.99 12.15
N TYR A 100 9.26 -0.37 10.96
CA TYR A 100 10.47 0.26 10.42
C TYR A 100 10.95 1.42 11.30
N LYS A 101 10.02 2.23 11.82
CA LYS A 101 10.35 3.35 12.73
C LYS A 101 10.95 2.84 14.03
N GLU A 102 10.35 1.84 14.67
CA GLU A 102 10.87 1.22 15.90
C GLU A 102 12.28 0.67 15.71
N ILE A 103 12.54 -0.02 14.58
CA ILE A 103 13.86 -0.55 14.26
C ILE A 103 14.87 0.59 14.04
N GLY A 104 14.50 1.62 13.29
CA GLY A 104 15.40 2.75 13.02
C GLY A 104 15.72 3.56 14.27
N GLU A 105 14.72 3.85 15.10
CA GLU A 105 14.88 4.52 16.40
C GLU A 105 15.79 3.72 17.33
N ALA A 106 15.60 2.39 17.44
CA ALA A 106 16.44 1.53 18.28
C ALA A 106 17.90 1.49 17.83
N LEU A 107 18.16 1.70 16.54
CA LEU A 107 19.50 1.71 15.96
C LEU A 107 20.10 3.11 15.85
N ASN A 108 19.40 4.16 16.33
CA ASN A 108 19.74 5.57 16.10
C ASN A 108 20.02 5.88 14.62
N PHE A 109 19.31 5.23 13.70
CA PHE A 109 19.25 5.73 12.33
C PHE A 109 18.44 7.02 12.37
N GLU A 110 19.04 8.14 11.99
CA GLU A 110 18.29 9.39 11.79
C GLU A 110 17.24 9.15 10.69
N LEU A 111 15.98 8.96 11.10
CA LEU A 111 14.85 8.74 10.18
C LEU A 111 14.10 10.05 9.87
N ASP A 112 14.74 11.20 10.07
CA ASP A 112 14.13 12.53 9.92
C ASP A 112 13.56 12.76 8.51
N PHE A 113 14.13 12.09 7.50
CA PHE A 113 13.69 12.15 6.11
C PHE A 113 12.42 11.34 5.79
N ILE A 114 11.91 10.49 6.70
CA ILE A 114 10.72 9.65 6.45
C ILE A 114 9.40 10.42 6.71
N ASN A 115 9.47 11.58 7.37
CA ASN A 115 8.30 12.39 7.69
C ASN A 115 8.11 13.63 6.77
N GLU A 116 8.91 13.78 5.70
CA GLU A 116 8.66 14.73 4.60
C GLU A 116 7.82 14.12 3.47
#